data_AF-A0A937BB42-F1
#
_entry.id   AF-A0A937BB42-F1
#
_cell.length_a   1.000
_cell.length_b   1.000
_cell.length_c   1.000
_cell.angle_alpha   90.00
_cell.angle_beta   90.00
_cell.angle_gamma   90.00
#
_symmetry.space_group_name_H-M   'P 1'
#
loop_
_entity.id
_entity.type
_entity.pdbx_description
1 polymer ?
#
loop_
_entity_poly.entity_id
_entity_poly.type
_entity_poly.pdbx_seq_one_letter_code
_entity_poly.pdbx_strand_id
1 'polypeptide(L)'
;MTEVKSDAAGAASDVDIVALKPGARIGRHEVLAVLGQGGFGITYRARDSQLNREVAIKEYLPTSLAYRADGTTVLPRSTKVAEDFTWGRDRFVA
;
A
#
# COMPACT_ATOMS: atom_id res chain seq x y z
N MET A 1 -20.39 -4.06 27.79
CA MET A 1 -19.46 -2.99 27.39
C MET A 1 -18.14 -3.67 27.10
N THR A 2 -17.86 -3.88 25.82
CA THR A 2 -16.87 -4.84 25.33
C THR A 2 -15.47 -4.25 25.43
N GLU A 3 -14.59 -4.84 26.25
CA GLU A 3 -13.15 -4.60 26.17
C GLU A 3 -12.60 -5.33 24.94
N VAL A 4 -12.15 -4.57 23.95
CA VAL A 4 -11.37 -5.10 22.83
C VAL A 4 -9.90 -5.03 23.24
N LYS A 5 -9.31 -6.20 23.45
CA LYS A 5 -7.87 -6.37 23.66
C LYS A 5 -7.11 -5.91 22.42
N SER A 6 -6.21 -4.95 22.64
CA SER A 6 -5.18 -4.57 21.68
C SER A 6 -4.07 -5.62 21.70
N ASP A 7 -4.08 -6.55 20.75
CA ASP A 7 -2.91 -7.38 20.47
C ASP A 7 -1.97 -6.63 19.53
N ALA A 8 -0.92 -6.06 20.14
CA ALA A 8 0.22 -5.49 19.47
C ALA A 8 1.27 -6.57 19.24
N ALA A 9 1.68 -6.77 17.99
CA ALA A 9 2.91 -7.45 17.65
C ALA A 9 3.56 -6.86 16.38
N GLY A 10 4.70 -6.21 16.57
CA GLY A 10 5.70 -5.95 15.51
C GLY A 10 6.01 -4.48 15.25
N ALA A 11 6.93 -3.90 16.03
CA ALA A 11 7.44 -2.55 15.83
C ALA A 11 8.41 -2.43 14.64
N ALA A 12 8.22 -1.38 13.83
CA ALA A 12 9.25 -0.73 13.02
C ALA A 12 8.95 0.78 13.00
N SER A 13 9.90 1.60 13.45
CA SER A 13 9.77 3.05 13.70
C SER A 13 9.78 3.92 12.43
N ASP A 14 8.96 4.98 12.47
CA ASP A 14 8.93 6.23 11.68
C ASP A 14 9.08 6.13 10.17
N VAL A 15 8.18 5.38 9.56
CA VAL A 15 7.96 5.43 8.13
C VAL A 15 6.47 5.56 7.88
N ASP A 16 6.05 6.69 7.31
CA ASP A 16 4.64 6.94 6.95
C ASP A 16 4.19 6.04 5.79
N ILE A 17 4.04 4.74 6.06
CA ILE A 17 3.39 3.78 5.17
C ILE A 17 1.90 3.87 5.43
N VAL A 18 1.23 4.76 4.70
CA VAL A 18 -0.23 4.93 4.81
C VAL A 18 -0.93 3.95 3.87
N ALA A 19 -1.56 2.93 4.45
CA ALA A 19 -2.35 1.94 3.71
C ALA A 19 -3.69 2.50 3.25
N LEU A 20 -4.16 2.02 2.09
CA LEU A 20 -5.55 2.20 1.68
C LEU A 20 -6.48 1.48 2.65
N LYS A 21 -7.59 2.12 3.01
CA LYS A 21 -8.62 1.54 3.88
C LYS A 21 -9.44 0.48 3.11
N PRO A 22 -10.00 -0.53 3.80
CA PRO A 22 -11.02 -1.40 3.20
C PRO A 22 -12.15 -0.59 2.55
N GLY A 23 -12.61 -1.03 1.38
CA GLY A 23 -13.57 -0.33 0.52
C GLY A 23 -12.93 0.62 -0.50
N ALA A 24 -11.64 0.97 -0.36
CA ALA A 24 -10.92 1.74 -1.37
C ALA A 24 -10.83 0.97 -2.70
N ARG A 25 -10.76 1.71 -3.82
CA ARG A 25 -10.71 1.15 -5.17
C ARG A 25 -9.35 1.35 -5.82
N ILE A 26 -8.81 0.27 -6.41
CA ILE A 26 -7.63 0.29 -7.29
C ILE A 26 -8.09 -0.20 -8.67
N GLY A 27 -8.46 0.74 -9.53
CA GLY A 27 -9.18 0.42 -10.77
C GLY A 27 -10.46 -0.35 -10.45
N ARG A 28 -10.62 -1.55 -11.04
CA ARG A 28 -11.79 -2.42 -10.79
C ARG A 28 -11.75 -3.16 -9.44
N HIS A 29 -10.62 -3.16 -8.75
CA HIS A 29 -10.44 -3.97 -7.55
C HIS A 29 -10.84 -3.22 -6.30
N GLU A 30 -11.59 -3.86 -5.41
CA GLU A 30 -11.93 -3.32 -4.09
C GLU A 30 -11.00 -3.87 -3.03
N VAL A 31 -10.34 -3.00 -2.27
CA VAL A 31 -9.48 -3.40 -1.15
C VAL A 31 -10.34 -3.97 -0.04
N LEU A 32 -10.07 -5.20 0.38
CA LEU A 32 -10.76 -5.89 1.47
C LEU A 32 -9.95 -5.82 2.77
N ALA A 33 -8.63 -5.97 2.68
CA ALA A 33 -7.73 -5.94 3.84
C ALA A 33 -6.28 -5.71 3.40
N VAL A 34 -5.43 -5.28 4.34
CA VAL A 34 -3.97 -5.34 4.20
C VAL A 34 -3.51 -6.77 4.51
N LEU A 35 -2.73 -7.37 3.61
CA LEU A 35 -2.10 -8.68 3.80
C LEU A 35 -0.67 -8.55 4.35
N GLY A 36 0.02 -7.45 4.03
CA GLY A 36 1.36 -7.19 4.52
C GLY A 36 1.86 -5.81 4.13
N GLN A 37 2.77 -5.28 4.93
CA GLN A 37 3.39 -3.97 4.73
C GLN A 37 4.88 -4.06 5.08
N GLY A 38 5.71 -3.32 4.35
CA GLY A 38 7.14 -3.25 4.62
C GLY A 38 7.82 -2.18 3.77
N GLY A 39 9.15 -2.10 3.85
CA GLY A 39 9.95 -1.02 3.26
C GLY A 39 9.76 -0.78 1.75
N PHE A 40 9.27 -1.79 1.02
CA PHE A 40 9.04 -1.74 -0.42
C PHE A 40 7.60 -1.35 -0.82
N GLY A 41 6.65 -1.53 0.08
CA GLY A 41 5.24 -1.19 -0.17
C GLY A 41 4.26 -2.12 0.52
N ILE A 42 3.03 -2.13 0.01
CA ILE A 42 1.86 -2.72 0.68
C ILE A 42 1.26 -3.81 -0.20
N THR A 43 0.93 -4.95 0.39
CA THR A 43 0.16 -6.01 -0.27
C THR A 43 -1.26 -5.98 0.27
N TYR A 44 -2.25 -5.87 -0.61
CA TYR A 44 -3.67 -5.90 -0.26
C TYR A 44 -4.32 -7.20 -0.72
N ARG A 45 -5.30 -7.65 0.05
CA ARG A 45 -6.34 -8.56 -0.44
C ARG A 45 -7.42 -7.72 -1.08
N ALA A 46 -7.80 -8.03 -2.30
CA ALA A 46 -8.81 -7.28 -3.04
C ALA A 46 -9.80 -8.18 -3.76
N ARG A 47 -11.02 -7.70 -4.00
CA ARG A 47 -12.01 -8.37 -4.85
C ARG A 47 -11.92 -7.81 -6.27
N ASP A 48 -11.63 -8.66 -7.26
CA ASP A 48 -11.80 -8.33 -8.67
C ASP A 48 -13.27 -8.54 -9.05
N SER A 49 -13.99 -7.46 -9.37
CA SER A 49 -15.42 -7.52 -9.71
C SER A 49 -15.70 -8.13 -11.08
N GLN A 50 -14.72 -8.12 -11.99
CA GLN A 50 -14.88 -8.67 -13.35
C GLN A 50 -14.65 -10.18 -13.36
N LEU A 51 -13.62 -10.64 -12.63
CA LEU A 51 -13.29 -12.06 -12.51
C LEU A 51 -14.04 -12.75 -11.35
N ASN A 52 -14.76 -11.97 -10.54
CA ASN A 52 -15.49 -12.40 -9.35
C ASN A 52 -14.65 -13.25 -8.37
N ARG A 53 -13.40 -12.86 -8.14
CA ARG A 53 -12.47 -13.59 -7.25
C ARG A 53 -11.63 -12.65 -6.40
N GLU A 54 -11.08 -13.18 -5.31
CA GLU A 54 -10.08 -12.45 -4.52
C GLU A 54 -8.71 -12.55 -5.17
N VAL A 55 -7.97 -11.45 -5.14
CA VAL A 55 -6.61 -11.31 -5.67
C VAL A 55 -5.73 -10.61 -4.65
N ALA A 56 -4.42 -10.81 -4.75
CA ALA A 56 -3.44 -9.98 -4.08
C ALA A 56 -3.04 -8.82 -4.99
N ILE A 57 -3.01 -7.61 -4.47
CA ILE A 57 -2.46 -6.43 -5.16
C ILE A 57 -1.24 -5.97 -4.40
N LYS A 58 -0.10 -5.91 -5.07
CA LYS A 58 1.10 -5.30 -4.52
C LYS A 58 1.20 -3.87 -5.03
N GLU A 59 1.17 -2.92 -4.11
CA GLU A 59 1.39 -1.51 -4.39
C GLU A 59 2.86 -1.17 -4.19
N TYR A 60 3.43 -0.49 -5.18
CA TYR A 60 4.76 0.10 -5.10
C TYR A 60 4.72 1.36 -4.25
N LEU A 61 5.20 1.25 -3.00
CA LEU A 61 5.34 2.36 -2.07
C LEU A 61 6.67 2.21 -1.31
N PRO A 62 7.81 2.34 -2.03
CA PRO A 62 9.13 2.27 -1.42
C PRO A 62 9.32 3.44 -0.44
N THR A 63 9.49 3.09 0.81
CA THR A 63 9.48 4.01 1.94
C THR A 63 10.53 5.11 1.90
N SER A 64 11.71 4.80 1.34
CA SER A 64 12.80 5.75 1.15
C SER A 64 12.59 6.70 -0.02
N LEU A 65 11.76 6.33 -1.01
CA LEU A 65 11.61 7.09 -2.26
C LEU A 65 10.25 7.79 -2.36
N ALA A 66 9.21 7.26 -1.72
CA ALA A 66 7.83 7.70 -1.92
C ALA A 66 7.03 7.80 -0.63
N TYR A 67 5.93 8.54 -0.71
CA TYR A 67 4.89 8.66 0.31
C TYR A 67 3.52 8.75 -0.35
N ARG A 68 2.45 8.58 0.43
CA ARG A 68 1.09 8.79 -0.06
C ARG A 68 0.59 10.18 0.32
N ALA A 69 0.29 11.00 -0.68
CA ALA A 69 -0.42 12.26 -0.56
C ALA A 69 -1.94 12.05 -0.66
N ASP A 70 -2.70 12.88 0.06
CA ASP A 70 -4.17 12.95 0.02
C ASP A 70 -4.89 11.59 0.19
N GLY A 71 -4.24 10.66 0.90
CA GLY A 71 -4.78 9.33 1.18
C GLY A 71 -4.93 8.40 -0.02
N THR A 72 -4.52 8.81 -1.23
CA THR A 72 -4.64 7.97 -2.44
C THR A 72 -3.42 8.01 -3.35
N THR A 73 -2.82 9.18 -3.57
CA THR A 73 -1.79 9.39 -4.59
C THR A 73 -0.40 9.08 -4.06
N VAL A 74 0.37 8.23 -4.74
CA VAL A 74 1.78 7.97 -4.39
C VAL A 74 2.69 8.94 -5.14
N LEU A 75 3.50 9.69 -4.39
CA LEU A 75 4.42 10.70 -4.92
C LEU A 75 5.85 10.45 -4.44
N PRO A 76 6.88 10.80 -5.23
CA PRO A 76 8.25 10.78 -4.76
C PRO A 76 8.43 11.80 -3.62
N ARG A 77 9.26 11.47 -2.62
CA ARG A 77 9.51 12.33 -1.46
C ARG A 77 10.20 13.65 -1.80
N SER A 78 10.95 13.68 -2.90
CA SER A 78 11.60 14.90 -3.40
C SER A 78 11.95 14.76 -4.88
N THR A 79 12.34 15.87 -5.51
CA THR A 79 12.88 15.88 -6.87
C THR A 79 14.16 15.06 -7.00
N LYS A 80 14.99 14.97 -5.94
CA LYS A 80 16.25 14.22 -5.94
C LYS A 80 16.06 12.71 -6.09
N VAL A 81 14.94 12.17 -5.64
CA VAL A 81 14.64 10.72 -5.67
C VAL A 81 13.60 10.36 -6.73
N ALA A 82 13.14 11.34 -7.51
CA ALA A 82 12.06 11.16 -8.48
C ALA A 82 12.47 10.21 -9.63
N GLU A 83 13.74 10.28 -10.06
CA GLU A 83 14.27 9.39 -11.09
C GLU A 83 14.34 7.94 -10.59
N ASP A 84 14.89 7.70 -9.40
CA ASP A 84 14.93 6.36 -8.78
C ASP A 84 13.53 5.80 -8.54
N PHE A 85 12.61 6.63 -8.05
CA PHE A 85 11.21 6.26 -7.87
C PHE A 85 10.59 5.82 -9.20
N THR A 86 10.76 6.63 -10.26
CA THR A 86 10.23 6.36 -11.61
C THR A 86 10.85 5.10 -12.18
N TRP A 87 12.17 4.96 -12.11
CA TRP A 87 12.91 3.79 -12.58
C TRP A 87 12.44 2.49 -11.92
N GLY A 88 12.21 2.53 -10.60
CA GLY A 88 11.74 1.37 -9.85
C GLY A 88 10.26 1.08 -10.09
N ARG A 89 9.42 2.10 -10.21
CA ARG A 89 8.00 1.96 -10.58
C ARG A 89 7.86 1.30 -11.94
N ASP A 90 8.64 1.74 -12.93
CA ASP A 90 8.54 1.24 -14.31
C ASP A 90 9.04 -0.22 -14.42
N ARG A 91 9.87 -0.68 -13.47
CA ARG A 91 10.32 -2.08 -13.35
C ARG A 91 9.47 -2.92 -12.41
N PHE A 92 8.55 -2.29 -11.70
CA PHE A 92 7.67 -2.98 -10.79
C PHE A 92 6.49 -3.57 -11.57
N VAL A 93 6.67 -4.81 -12.02
CA VAL A 93 5.66 -5.56 -12.78
C VAL A 93 4.90 -6.50 -11.85
N ALA A 94 3.58 -6.55 -12.03
CA ALA A 94 2.69 -7.59 -11.50
C ALA A 94 2.10 -8.39 -12.66
#